data_AF-A0A9D3ZWQ4-F1
#
_entry.id   AF-A0A9D3ZWQ4-F1
#
_cell.length_a   1.000
_cell.length_b   1.000
_cell.length_c   1.000
_cell.angle_alpha   90.00
_cell.angle_beta   90.00
_cell.angle_gamma   90.00
#
_symmetry.space_group_name_H-M   'P 1'
#
loop_
_entity.id
_entity.type
_entity.pdbx_description
1 polymer ?
#
loop_
_entity_poly.entity_id
_entity_poly.type
_entity_poly.pdbx_seq_one_letter_code
_entity_poly.pdbx_strand_id
1 'polypeptide(L)'
;MNFPHHALSRLFKNRICVDNYDQLTAIYAKDQATGKDAQTAADIIEEIDAEDVATTNTHEERNDFHGFEADVSLDDVDISGTQQQPAINQGDSTFSKKKKKISDASDHISSTSFNDVATLLAEKIETVGVEISRSIASELLIQQNSEMTIQESALKLYPTLCEVEGLTEDELYRALSKIPDHPTQMLIFFSLPSSVRLEWVRRFLADH
;
A
#
# COMPACT_ATOMS: atom_id res chain seq x y z
N MET A 1 19.66 11.49 -31.66
CA MET A 1 19.45 10.04 -31.69
C MET A 1 18.33 9.72 -30.71
N ASN A 2 17.14 9.40 -31.21
CA ASN A 2 15.97 9.06 -30.40
C ASN A 2 15.93 7.54 -30.21
N PHE A 3 16.01 7.08 -28.95
CA PHE A 3 15.75 5.69 -28.61
C PHE A 3 14.23 5.47 -28.48
N PRO A 4 13.65 4.41 -29.08
CA PRO A 4 12.21 4.21 -29.08
C PRO A 4 11.76 3.63 -27.73
N HIS A 5 10.98 4.42 -27.00
CA HIS A 5 10.32 4.12 -25.72
C HIS A 5 9.34 2.91 -25.76
N HIS A 6 9.15 2.31 -26.93
CA HIS A 6 8.19 1.23 -27.19
C HIS A 6 8.72 -0.19 -26.91
N ALA A 7 10.04 -0.39 -26.85
CA ALA A 7 10.61 -1.73 -26.64
C ALA A 7 10.54 -2.17 -25.17
N LEU A 8 10.69 -1.23 -24.24
CA LEU A 8 10.70 -1.50 -22.80
C LEU A 8 9.29 -1.77 -22.25
N SER A 9 8.25 -1.11 -22.78
CA SER A 9 6.87 -1.32 -22.30
C SER A 9 6.33 -2.73 -22.59
N ARG A 10 6.81 -3.38 -23.66
CA ARG A 10 6.46 -4.77 -23.99
C ARG A 10 7.15 -5.78 -23.07
N LEU A 11 8.35 -5.50 -22.56
CA LEU A 11 9.06 -6.40 -21.65
C LEU A 11 8.47 -6.37 -20.23
N PHE A 12 8.12 -5.18 -19.73
CA PHE A 12 7.47 -5.04 -18.43
C PHE A 12 6.09 -5.70 -18.37
N LYS A 13 5.32 -5.62 -19.47
CA LYS A 13 3.99 -6.24 -19.56
C LYS A 13 4.03 -7.77 -19.63
N ASN A 14 5.15 -8.36 -20.06
CA ASN A 14 5.25 -9.81 -20.29
C ASN A 14 5.87 -10.58 -19.12
N ARG A 15 6.65 -9.96 -18.23
CA ARG A 15 7.31 -10.68 -17.11
C ARG A 15 6.49 -10.70 -15.82
N ILE A 16 5.76 -9.63 -15.51
CA ILE A 16 4.96 -9.54 -14.27
C ILE A 16 3.58 -10.21 -14.45
N CYS A 17 3.03 -10.22 -15.67
CA CYS A 17 1.68 -10.74 -15.93
C CYS A 17 1.58 -12.26 -16.02
N VAL A 18 2.67 -13.01 -16.17
CA VAL A 18 2.58 -14.47 -16.43
C VAL A 18 2.56 -15.28 -15.15
N ASP A 19 3.31 -14.87 -14.12
CA ASP A 19 3.54 -15.70 -12.94
C ASP A 19 2.31 -15.86 -12.03
N ASN A 20 1.29 -15.00 -12.19
CA ASN A 20 0.03 -15.07 -11.43
C ASN A 20 -1.23 -15.05 -12.31
N TYR A 21 -1.07 -15.23 -13.63
CA TYR A 21 -2.19 -15.15 -14.58
C TYR A 21 -3.27 -16.20 -14.27
N ASP A 22 -2.85 -17.42 -13.95
CA ASP A 22 -3.75 -18.53 -13.68
C ASP A 22 -4.52 -18.34 -12.36
N GLN A 23 -3.86 -17.77 -11.34
CA GLN A 23 -4.50 -17.47 -10.05
C GLN A 23 -5.53 -16.34 -10.18
N LEU A 24 -5.20 -15.28 -10.91
CA LEU A 24 -6.12 -14.17 -11.18
C LEU A 24 -7.30 -14.61 -12.05
N THR A 25 -7.05 -15.45 -13.05
CA THR A 25 -8.11 -16.01 -13.91
C THR A 25 -9.04 -16.93 -13.12
N ALA A 26 -8.51 -17.72 -12.18
CA ALA A 26 -9.31 -18.56 -11.30
C ALA A 26 -10.20 -17.75 -10.35
N ILE A 27 -9.67 -16.65 -9.76
CA ILE A 27 -10.45 -15.73 -8.92
C ILE A 27 -11.56 -15.07 -9.74
N TYR A 28 -11.22 -14.52 -10.91
CA TYR A 28 -12.19 -13.88 -11.80
C TYR A 28 -13.30 -14.84 -12.27
N ALA A 29 -12.94 -16.07 -12.67
CA ALA A 29 -13.91 -17.09 -13.07
C ALA A 29 -14.80 -17.54 -11.90
N LYS A 30 -14.25 -17.61 -10.69
CA LYS A 30 -14.98 -17.97 -9.48
C LYS A 30 -15.97 -16.88 -9.05
N ASP A 31 -15.58 -15.62 -9.14
CA ASP A 31 -16.45 -14.48 -8.82
C ASP A 31 -17.60 -14.38 -9.83
N GLN A 32 -17.33 -14.63 -11.12
CA GLN A 32 -18.37 -14.76 -12.16
C GLN A 32 -19.31 -15.95 -11.93
N ALA A 33 -18.78 -17.11 -11.51
CA ALA A 33 -19.58 -18.31 -11.24
C ALA A 33 -20.44 -18.20 -9.97
N THR A 34 -20.03 -17.35 -9.02
CA THR A 34 -20.74 -17.12 -7.75
C THR A 34 -21.77 -15.99 -7.85
N GLY A 35 -22.02 -15.45 -9.06
CA GLY A 35 -22.85 -14.28 -9.41
C GLY A 35 -24.20 -14.14 -8.71
N LYS A 36 -24.16 -13.91 -7.41
CA LYS A 36 -25.30 -13.74 -6.51
C LYS A 36 -25.43 -12.27 -6.08
N ASP A 37 -24.35 -11.50 -6.23
CA ASP A 37 -24.27 -10.08 -5.86
C ASP A 37 -23.60 -9.23 -6.98
N ALA A 38 -23.51 -9.76 -8.20
CA ALA A 38 -23.05 -8.96 -9.35
C ALA A 38 -24.22 -8.07 -9.80
N GLN A 39 -24.14 -6.78 -9.45
CA GLN A 39 -25.16 -5.79 -9.78
C GLN A 39 -25.42 -5.81 -11.29
N THR A 40 -26.63 -6.16 -11.67
CA THR A 40 -27.04 -6.25 -13.08
C THR A 40 -27.37 -4.85 -13.57
N ALA A 41 -27.20 -4.60 -14.87
CA ALA A 41 -27.58 -3.32 -15.46
C ALA A 41 -29.05 -2.93 -15.17
N ALA A 42 -29.91 -3.92 -14.89
CA ALA A 42 -31.29 -3.71 -14.45
C ALA A 42 -31.38 -3.17 -13.01
N ASP A 43 -30.57 -3.68 -12.08
CA ASP A 43 -30.55 -3.24 -10.67
C ASP A 43 -30.09 -1.78 -10.56
N ILE A 44 -29.13 -1.37 -11.41
CA ILE A 44 -28.64 0.02 -11.49
C ILE A 44 -29.72 0.96 -12.06
N ILE A 45 -30.52 0.50 -13.02
CA ILE A 45 -31.60 1.30 -13.62
C ILE A 45 -32.79 1.42 -12.64
N GLU A 46 -33.10 0.37 -11.89
CA GLU A 46 -34.16 0.38 -10.87
C GLU A 46 -33.80 1.30 -9.69
N GLU A 47 -32.52 1.35 -9.28
CA GLU A 47 -32.02 2.26 -8.24
C GLU A 47 -32.15 3.74 -8.67
N ILE A 48 -31.86 4.04 -9.94
CA ILE A 48 -31.98 5.40 -10.50
C ILE A 48 -33.46 5.83 -10.61
N ASP A 49 -34.35 4.95 -11.07
CA ASP A 49 -35.78 5.26 -11.20
C ASP A 49 -36.49 5.35 -9.83
N ALA A 50 -36.00 4.62 -8.81
CA ALA A 50 -36.52 4.69 -7.44
C ALA A 50 -36.12 6.00 -6.71
N GLU A 51 -34.91 6.51 -6.98
CA GLU A 51 -34.42 7.77 -6.40
C GLU A 51 -35.09 9.02 -7.01
N ASP A 52 -35.53 8.97 -8.27
CA ASP A 52 -36.21 10.10 -8.93
C ASP A 52 -37.67 10.29 -8.45
N VAL A 53 -38.33 9.21 -8.00
CA VAL A 53 -39.71 9.27 -7.48
C VAL A 53 -39.78 9.63 -5.98
N ALA A 54 -38.69 9.47 -5.24
CA ALA A 54 -38.66 9.69 -3.78
C ALA A 54 -38.33 11.15 -3.36
N THR A 55 -38.38 12.13 -4.26
CA THR A 55 -38.26 13.55 -3.89
C THR A 55 -39.58 14.16 -3.39
N THR A 56 -40.39 13.43 -2.60
CA THR A 56 -41.37 14.09 -1.72
C THR A 56 -41.55 13.34 -0.39
N ASN A 57 -41.00 13.96 0.66
CA ASN A 57 -41.36 13.89 2.08
C ASN A 57 -40.83 12.73 2.95
N THR A 58 -40.27 13.20 4.09
CA THR A 58 -40.17 12.57 5.43
C THR A 58 -39.14 11.45 5.64
N HIS A 59 -37.90 11.88 5.96
CA HIS A 59 -36.87 11.06 6.60
C HIS A 59 -36.96 11.21 8.14
N GLU A 60 -37.70 10.30 8.78
CA GLU A 60 -37.49 9.95 10.18
C GLU A 60 -37.07 8.47 10.23
N GLU A 61 -35.78 8.18 10.33
CA GLU A 61 -35.33 6.86 10.78
C GLU A 61 -34.38 7.00 11.98
N ARG A 62 -34.97 6.61 13.10
CA ARG A 62 -34.46 6.49 14.45
C ARG A 62 -33.40 5.39 14.50
N ASN A 63 -32.14 5.75 14.74
CA ASN A 63 -31.09 4.75 14.96
C ASN A 63 -31.11 4.29 16.43
N ASP A 64 -31.64 3.09 16.65
CA ASP A 64 -31.60 2.36 17.92
C ASP A 64 -30.38 1.45 17.94
N PHE A 65 -29.34 1.84 18.68
CA PHE A 65 -28.27 0.93 19.08
C PHE A 65 -27.97 1.11 20.57
N HIS A 66 -28.62 0.24 21.34
CA HIS A 66 -28.32 -0.04 22.73
C HIS A 66 -27.09 -0.96 22.86
N GLY A 67 -26.15 -0.58 23.73
CA GLY A 67 -25.33 -1.54 24.47
C GLY A 67 -23.84 -1.54 24.16
N PHE A 68 -23.06 -0.79 24.95
CA PHE A 68 -21.98 -1.39 25.74
C PHE A 68 -21.58 -0.45 26.88
N GLU A 69 -21.94 -0.81 28.11
CA GLU A 69 -21.39 -0.18 29.31
C GLU A 69 -19.90 -0.53 29.42
N ALA A 70 -19.07 0.48 29.61
CA ALA A 70 -17.71 0.31 30.08
C ALA A 70 -17.52 1.30 31.24
N ASP A 71 -17.67 0.75 32.44
CA ASP A 71 -17.29 1.28 33.74
C ASP A 71 -15.86 1.82 33.71
N VAL A 72 -15.71 3.14 33.93
CA VAL A 72 -14.45 3.75 34.36
C VAL A 72 -14.80 4.80 35.42
N SER A 73 -14.39 4.47 36.64
CA SER A 73 -14.54 5.19 37.90
C SER A 73 -14.49 6.72 37.81
N LEU A 74 -15.56 7.36 38.31
CA LEU A 74 -15.59 8.76 38.74
C LEU A 74 -14.89 8.86 40.09
N ASP A 75 -13.71 9.46 40.12
CA ASP A 75 -13.10 9.93 41.36
C ASP A 75 -13.52 11.37 41.68
N ASP A 76 -13.89 11.54 42.95
CA ASP A 76 -14.34 12.71 43.68
C ASP A 76 -13.64 14.04 43.34
N VAL A 77 -14.44 15.07 43.06
CA VAL A 77 -14.22 16.41 43.61
C VAL A 77 -15.57 16.98 44.09
N ASP A 78 -15.81 16.82 45.38
CA ASP A 78 -16.73 17.62 46.17
C ASP A 78 -16.13 19.01 46.41
N ILE A 79 -16.82 20.07 45.98
CA ILE A 79 -16.72 21.40 46.60
C ILE A 79 -18.13 21.95 46.76
N SER A 80 -18.66 21.69 47.96
CA SER A 80 -19.83 22.30 48.56
C SER A 80 -19.73 23.82 48.77
N GLY A 81 -20.91 24.47 48.80
CA GLY A 81 -21.19 25.76 49.43
C GLY A 81 -21.32 26.94 48.46
N THR A 82 -22.40 27.71 48.36
CA THR A 82 -23.41 28.04 49.38
C THR A 82 -24.61 28.76 48.71
N GLN A 83 -25.83 28.52 49.22
CA GLN A 83 -26.91 29.51 49.47
C GLN A 83 -27.65 30.16 48.26
N GLN A 84 -28.98 30.31 48.18
CA GLN A 84 -30.14 30.10 49.08
C GLN A 84 -31.42 30.16 48.22
N GLN A 85 -32.39 29.26 48.47
CA GLN A 85 -33.81 29.40 48.10
C GLN A 85 -34.44 30.64 48.79
N PRO A 86 -35.63 31.19 48.40
CA PRO A 86 -36.91 30.48 48.19
C PRO A 86 -37.76 31.09 47.02
N ALA A 87 -38.94 30.62 46.60
CA ALA A 87 -40.04 29.98 47.31
C ALA A 87 -40.94 29.16 46.36
N ILE A 88 -41.47 28.08 46.93
CA ILE A 88 -42.61 27.29 46.48
C ILE A 88 -43.83 28.20 46.36
N ASN A 89 -44.59 28.11 45.25
CA ASN A 89 -46.04 28.28 45.23
C ASN A 89 -46.62 27.46 44.06
N GLN A 90 -47.44 26.48 44.40
CA GLN A 90 -48.37 25.82 43.49
C GLN A 90 -49.42 26.81 42.99
N GLY A 91 -49.89 26.66 41.76
CA GLY A 91 -51.01 27.44 41.24
C GLY A 91 -51.21 27.27 39.74
N ASP A 92 -52.20 26.45 39.40
CA ASP A 92 -53.13 26.54 38.28
C ASP A 92 -52.65 26.85 36.85
N SER A 93 -53.00 25.88 36.00
CA SER A 93 -53.30 25.96 34.57
C SER A 93 -53.36 27.36 33.93
N THR A 94 -52.59 27.55 32.87
CA THR A 94 -53.06 28.31 31.70
C THR A 94 -52.28 27.91 30.44
N PHE A 95 -53.00 27.43 29.43
CA PHE A 95 -52.45 27.19 28.10
C PHE A 95 -51.93 28.52 27.54
N SER A 96 -50.67 28.54 27.11
CA SER A 96 -50.13 29.64 26.32
C SER A 96 -49.29 29.05 25.19
N LYS A 97 -49.76 29.28 23.96
CA LYS A 97 -49.05 28.96 22.71
C LYS A 97 -47.76 29.77 22.67
N LYS A 98 -46.69 29.26 23.30
CA LYS A 98 -45.36 29.87 23.23
C LYS A 98 -44.58 29.19 22.12
N LYS A 99 -44.55 29.87 20.98
CA LYS A 99 -43.68 29.62 19.82
C LYS A 99 -42.28 29.26 20.31
N LYS A 100 -41.91 27.99 20.21
CA LYS A 100 -40.56 27.47 20.50
C LYS A 100 -39.64 28.04 19.42
N LYS A 101 -39.09 29.23 19.66
CA LYS A 101 -37.90 29.70 18.95
C LYS A 101 -36.75 28.87 19.50
N ILE A 102 -36.51 27.73 18.87
CA ILE A 102 -35.33 26.92 19.12
C ILE A 102 -34.13 27.80 18.77
N SER A 103 -33.22 27.87 19.73
CA SER A 103 -31.92 28.50 19.67
C SER A 103 -31.20 28.11 18.38
N ASP A 104 -30.94 29.08 17.53
CA ASP A 104 -29.89 29.00 16.53
C ASP A 104 -28.58 29.37 17.24
N ALA A 105 -28.14 28.45 18.08
CA ALA A 105 -26.74 28.30 18.43
C ALA A 105 -26.33 26.97 17.82
N SER A 106 -26.41 26.92 16.49
CA SER A 106 -25.52 26.04 15.74
C SER A 106 -24.13 26.52 16.09
N ASP A 107 -23.53 25.90 17.10
CA ASP A 107 -22.09 25.95 17.30
C ASP A 107 -21.49 25.66 15.92
N HIS A 108 -20.97 26.71 15.30
CA HIS A 108 -20.16 26.62 14.11
C HIS A 108 -18.97 25.78 14.51
N ILE A 109 -19.09 24.45 14.43
CA ILE A 109 -17.96 23.57 14.18
C ILE A 109 -17.47 24.02 12.81
N SER A 110 -16.61 25.03 12.85
CA SER A 110 -16.25 25.83 11.70
C SER A 110 -15.59 24.91 10.68
N SER A 111 -16.22 24.72 9.52
CA SER A 111 -15.71 23.90 8.42
C SER A 111 -14.31 24.32 7.95
N THR A 112 -13.87 25.52 8.33
CA THR A 112 -12.48 26.00 8.19
C THR A 112 -11.48 25.09 8.90
N SER A 113 -11.79 24.60 10.11
CA SER A 113 -10.91 23.68 10.85
C SER A 113 -10.75 22.32 10.17
N PHE A 114 -11.80 21.82 9.50
CA PHE A 114 -11.74 20.54 8.80
C PHE A 114 -10.96 20.65 7.48
N ASN A 115 -11.18 21.74 6.73
CA ASN A 115 -10.43 22.01 5.51
C ASN A 115 -8.93 22.19 5.79
N ASP A 116 -8.56 22.89 6.86
CA ASP A 116 -7.15 23.07 7.24
C ASP A 116 -6.48 21.72 7.58
N VAL A 117 -7.17 20.84 8.32
CA VAL A 117 -6.69 19.48 8.62
C VAL A 117 -6.61 18.62 7.36
N ALA A 118 -7.58 18.74 6.45
CA ALA A 118 -7.59 18.02 5.18
C ALA A 118 -6.45 18.46 4.26
N THR A 119 -6.16 19.77 4.18
CA THR A 119 -5.02 20.30 3.43
C THR A 119 -3.71 19.83 4.01
N LEU A 120 -3.54 19.91 5.35
CA LEU A 120 -2.33 19.41 6.01
C LEU A 120 -2.12 17.92 5.75
N LEU A 121 -3.18 17.11 5.80
CA LEU A 121 -3.11 15.69 5.48
C LEU A 121 -2.70 15.45 4.03
N ALA A 122 -3.29 16.18 3.08
CA ALA A 122 -2.95 16.10 1.67
C ALA A 122 -1.47 16.44 1.42
N GLU A 123 -0.95 17.49 2.04
CA GLU A 123 0.48 17.88 1.94
C GLU A 123 1.41 16.81 2.51
N LYS A 124 1.04 16.18 3.64
CA LYS A 124 1.83 15.08 4.21
C LYS A 124 1.82 13.85 3.30
N ILE A 125 0.66 13.51 2.73
CA ILE A 125 0.55 12.40 1.76
C ILE A 125 1.36 12.70 0.50
N GLU A 126 1.30 13.92 -0.02
CA GLU A 126 2.09 14.33 -1.18
C GLU A 126 3.59 14.18 -0.91
N THR A 127 4.05 14.69 0.24
CA THR A 127 5.46 14.62 0.63
C THR A 127 5.94 13.16 0.75
N VAL A 128 5.20 12.32 1.48
CA VAL A 128 5.52 10.90 1.64
C VAL A 128 5.44 10.17 0.30
N GLY A 129 4.48 10.52 -0.56
CA GLY A 129 4.35 9.95 -1.91
C GLY A 129 5.55 10.23 -2.81
N VAL A 130 6.11 11.44 -2.75
CA VAL A 130 7.35 11.80 -3.47
C VAL A 130 8.55 11.01 -2.94
N GLU A 131 8.67 10.85 -1.63
CA GLU A 131 9.75 10.07 -1.01
C GLU A 131 9.70 8.59 -1.38
N ILE A 132 8.52 7.98 -1.33
CA ILE A 132 8.30 6.59 -1.78
C ILE A 132 8.66 6.44 -3.25
N SER A 133 8.17 7.35 -4.10
CA SER A 133 8.46 7.33 -5.54
C SER A 133 9.96 7.39 -5.83
N ARG A 134 10.68 8.27 -5.10
CA ARG A 134 12.15 8.38 -5.19
C ARG A 134 12.86 7.12 -4.69
N SER A 135 12.38 6.54 -3.59
CA SER A 135 12.94 5.32 -3.00
C SER A 135 12.83 4.15 -3.97
N ILE A 136 11.64 3.93 -4.54
CA ILE A 136 11.40 2.87 -5.54
C ILE A 136 12.29 3.09 -6.77
N ALA A 137 12.36 4.31 -7.29
CA ALA A 137 13.21 4.60 -8.45
C ALA A 137 14.69 4.31 -8.16
N SER A 138 15.16 4.60 -6.95
CA SER A 138 16.54 4.36 -6.52
C SER A 138 16.83 2.86 -6.35
N GLU A 139 15.91 2.12 -5.74
CA GLU A 139 16.01 0.66 -5.57
C GLU A 139 16.05 -0.06 -6.92
N LEU A 140 15.16 0.30 -7.85
CA LEU A 140 15.14 -0.26 -9.20
C LEU A 140 16.45 0.04 -9.96
N LEU A 141 17.03 1.23 -9.78
CA LEU A 141 18.32 1.58 -10.40
C LEU A 141 19.47 0.74 -9.84
N ILE A 142 19.51 0.52 -8.52
CA ILE A 142 20.51 -0.34 -7.86
C ILE A 142 20.36 -1.78 -8.37
N GLN A 143 19.14 -2.30 -8.42
CA GLN A 143 18.87 -3.64 -8.90
C GLN A 143 19.29 -3.80 -10.37
N GLN A 144 18.94 -2.86 -11.23
CA GLN A 144 19.32 -2.88 -12.64
C GLN A 144 20.85 -2.83 -12.82
N ASN A 145 21.54 -1.97 -12.08
CA ASN A 145 23.00 -1.89 -12.14
C ASN A 145 23.65 -3.20 -11.67
N SER A 146 23.10 -3.84 -10.63
CA SER A 146 23.59 -5.13 -10.14
C SER A 146 23.40 -6.24 -11.18
N GLU A 147 22.24 -6.31 -11.83
CA GLU A 147 21.95 -7.30 -12.88
C GLU A 147 22.87 -7.08 -14.09
N MET A 148 23.04 -5.83 -14.52
CA MET A 148 23.97 -5.47 -15.60
C MET A 148 25.41 -5.90 -15.27
N THR A 149 25.86 -5.67 -14.03
CA THR A 149 27.20 -6.06 -13.58
C THR A 149 27.38 -7.57 -13.59
N ILE A 150 26.38 -8.33 -13.13
CA ILE A 150 26.39 -9.80 -13.16
C ILE A 150 26.46 -10.29 -14.61
N GLN A 151 25.63 -9.76 -15.52
CA GLN A 151 25.65 -10.13 -16.93
C GLN A 151 27.00 -9.81 -17.60
N GLU A 152 27.55 -8.63 -17.34
CA GLU A 152 28.87 -8.24 -17.87
C GLU A 152 29.97 -9.19 -17.36
N SER A 153 29.94 -9.56 -16.09
CA SER A 153 30.88 -10.52 -15.52
C SER A 153 30.74 -11.91 -16.12
N ALA A 154 29.51 -12.37 -16.40
CA ALA A 154 29.26 -13.66 -17.05
C ALA A 154 29.86 -13.71 -18.46
N LEU A 155 29.76 -12.63 -19.24
CA LEU A 155 30.37 -12.54 -20.57
C LEU A 155 31.90 -12.56 -20.52
N LYS A 156 32.49 -11.98 -19.47
CA LYS A 156 33.94 -11.94 -19.26
C LYS A 156 34.48 -13.20 -18.59
N LEU A 157 33.64 -14.10 -18.10
CA LEU A 157 34.05 -15.22 -17.26
C LEU A 157 34.97 -16.19 -18.02
N TYR A 158 34.53 -16.64 -19.20
CA TYR A 158 35.31 -17.55 -20.03
C TYR A 158 36.72 -17.02 -20.37
N PRO A 159 36.87 -15.83 -21.00
CA PRO A 159 38.20 -15.34 -21.34
C PRO A 159 39.08 -15.13 -20.10
N THR A 160 38.49 -14.71 -18.98
CA THR A 160 39.23 -14.51 -17.73
C THR A 160 39.72 -15.83 -17.14
N LEU A 161 38.92 -16.91 -17.20
CA LEU A 161 39.33 -18.24 -16.75
C LEU A 161 40.46 -18.81 -17.63
N CYS A 162 40.45 -18.54 -18.94
CA CYS A 162 41.54 -18.94 -19.84
C CYS A 162 42.88 -18.27 -19.49
N GLU A 163 42.86 -17.07 -18.90
CA GLU A 163 44.06 -16.35 -18.47
C GLU A 163 44.62 -16.82 -17.13
N VAL A 164 43.91 -17.70 -16.40
CA VAL A 164 44.37 -18.22 -15.11
C VAL A 164 45.46 -19.27 -15.35
N GLU A 165 46.71 -18.89 -15.09
CA GLU A 165 47.86 -19.79 -15.21
C GLU A 165 47.72 -21.01 -14.27
N GLY A 166 47.99 -22.21 -14.80
CA GLY A 166 47.94 -23.46 -14.04
C GLY A 166 46.55 -24.08 -13.88
N LEU A 167 45.50 -23.48 -14.48
CA LEU A 167 44.17 -24.06 -14.55
C LEU A 167 44.12 -25.13 -15.66
N THR A 168 43.64 -26.32 -15.31
CA THR A 168 43.46 -27.40 -16.30
C THR A 168 42.18 -27.20 -17.10
N GLU A 169 42.10 -27.82 -18.28
CA GLU A 169 40.91 -27.70 -19.15
C GLU A 169 39.64 -28.28 -18.48
N ASP A 170 39.75 -29.38 -17.72
CA ASP A 170 38.63 -29.95 -16.97
C ASP A 170 38.17 -29.01 -15.84
N GLU A 171 39.09 -28.42 -15.08
CA GLU A 171 38.76 -27.41 -14.06
C GLU A 171 38.09 -26.19 -14.70
N LEU A 172 38.53 -25.75 -15.89
CA LEU A 172 37.94 -24.63 -16.62
C LEU A 172 36.48 -24.90 -16.99
N TYR A 173 36.16 -26.06 -17.57
CA TYR A 173 34.77 -26.38 -17.93
C TYR A 173 33.88 -26.57 -16.70
N ARG A 174 34.40 -27.15 -15.62
CA ARG A 174 33.67 -27.25 -14.34
C ARG A 174 33.41 -25.88 -13.72
N ALA A 175 34.39 -24.99 -13.76
CA ALA A 175 34.24 -23.63 -13.25
C ALA A 175 33.22 -22.86 -14.09
N LEU A 176 33.30 -22.98 -15.42
CA LEU A 176 32.39 -22.29 -16.34
C LEU A 176 30.94 -22.76 -16.19
N SER A 177 30.72 -24.04 -15.83
CA SER A 177 29.36 -24.54 -15.61
C SER A 177 28.79 -24.16 -14.24
N LYS A 178 29.62 -24.03 -13.19
CA LYS A 178 29.14 -23.76 -11.82
C LYS A 178 29.13 -22.29 -11.42
N ILE A 179 30.16 -21.52 -11.78
CA ILE A 179 30.30 -20.11 -11.34
C ILE A 179 29.08 -19.24 -11.72
N PRO A 180 28.48 -19.37 -12.93
CA PRO A 180 27.30 -18.57 -13.29
C PRO A 180 26.08 -18.78 -12.39
N ASP A 181 25.93 -19.96 -11.78
CA ASP A 181 24.84 -20.28 -10.84
C ASP A 181 25.04 -19.61 -9.47
N HIS A 182 26.23 -19.05 -9.23
CA HIS A 182 26.62 -18.38 -7.99
C HIS A 182 27.08 -16.94 -8.29
N PRO A 183 26.17 -16.00 -8.60
CA PRO A 183 26.52 -14.66 -9.06
C PRO A 183 27.40 -13.89 -8.06
N THR A 184 27.18 -14.04 -6.76
CA THR A 184 28.05 -13.42 -5.74
C THR A 184 29.48 -13.96 -5.81
N GLN A 185 29.66 -15.26 -6.02
CA GLN A 185 30.97 -15.88 -6.15
C GLN A 185 31.67 -15.45 -7.44
N MET A 186 30.92 -15.33 -8.54
CA MET A 186 31.42 -14.74 -9.78
C MET A 186 31.97 -13.32 -9.56
N LEU A 187 31.23 -12.46 -8.86
CA LEU A 187 31.70 -11.10 -8.55
C LEU A 187 32.94 -11.09 -7.65
N ILE A 188 33.02 -12.00 -6.67
CA ILE A 188 34.22 -12.18 -5.84
C ILE A 188 35.41 -12.57 -6.72
N PHE A 189 35.26 -13.58 -7.59
CA PHE A 189 36.31 -14.01 -8.51
C PHE A 189 36.90 -12.86 -9.34
N PHE A 190 36.05 -12.00 -9.90
CA PHE A 190 36.50 -10.82 -10.65
C PHE A 190 37.21 -9.77 -9.79
N SER A 191 36.82 -9.66 -8.52
CA SER A 191 37.42 -8.73 -7.57
C SER A 191 38.79 -9.21 -7.05
N LEU A 192 39.12 -10.50 -7.23
CA LEU A 192 40.39 -11.06 -6.78
C LEU A 192 41.57 -10.67 -7.71
N PRO A 193 42.76 -10.41 -7.13
CA PRO A 193 44.01 -10.33 -7.89
C PRO A 193 44.28 -11.62 -8.67
N SER A 194 44.89 -11.51 -9.85
CA SER A 194 45.15 -12.68 -10.71
C SER A 194 45.91 -13.81 -10.00
N SER A 195 46.87 -13.46 -9.13
CA SER A 195 47.70 -14.43 -8.41
C SER A 195 46.96 -15.37 -7.46
N VAL A 196 45.75 -15.01 -7.02
CA VAL A 196 44.96 -15.84 -6.09
C VAL A 196 43.76 -16.53 -6.75
N ARG A 197 43.50 -16.25 -8.04
CA ARG A 197 42.35 -16.79 -8.77
C ARG A 197 42.40 -18.31 -8.93
N LEU A 198 43.58 -18.89 -9.20
CA LEU A 198 43.73 -20.33 -9.34
C LEU A 198 43.31 -21.08 -8.07
N GLU A 199 43.84 -20.66 -6.92
CA GLU A 199 43.54 -21.28 -5.63
C GLU A 199 42.06 -21.10 -5.27
N TRP A 200 41.49 -19.94 -5.55
CA TRP A 200 40.07 -19.70 -5.34
C TRP A 200 39.20 -20.62 -6.18
N VAL A 201 39.49 -20.80 -7.48
CA VAL A 201 38.72 -21.69 -8.37
C VAL A 201 38.76 -23.12 -7.87
N ARG A 202 39.92 -23.62 -7.44
CA ARG A 202 40.05 -24.98 -6.90
C ARG A 202 39.24 -25.19 -5.63
N ARG A 203 39.25 -24.23 -4.72
CA ARG A 203 38.43 -24.29 -3.49
C ARG A 203 36.95 -24.23 -3.82
N PHE A 204 36.56 -23.30 -4.70
CA PHE A 204 35.18 -23.19 -5.16
C PHE A 204 34.66 -24.51 -5.74
N LEU A 205 35.46 -25.17 -6.59
CA LEU A 205 35.12 -26.47 -7.19
C LEU A 205 35.18 -27.67 -6.23
N ALA A 206 35.88 -27.54 -5.10
CA ALA A 206 35.89 -28.57 -4.07
C ALA A 206 34.65 -28.50 -3.16
N ASP A 207 34.15 -27.28 -2.92
CA ASP A 207 33.02 -27.01 -2.05
C ASP A 207 31.65 -27.09 -2.76
N HIS A 208 31.63 -26.98 -4.09
CA HIS A 208 30.43 -26.98 -4.95
C HIS A 208 30.58 -28.01 -6.06
#